data_AF-A0A9P6DGX3-F1
#
_entry.id   AF-A0A9P6DGX3-F1
#
_cell.length_a   1.000
_cell.length_b   1.000
_cell.length_c   1.000
_cell.angle_alpha   90.00
_cell.angle_beta   90.00
_cell.angle_gamma   90.00
#
_symmetry.space_group_name_H-M   'P 1'
#
loop_
_entity.id
_entity.type
_entity.pdbx_description
1 polymer ?
#
loop_
_entity_poly.entity_id
_entity_poly.type
_entity_poly.pdbx_seq_one_letter_code
_entity_poly.pdbx_strand_id
1 'polypeptide(L)' 'CSGDLHEEFRDLEILDDITRLHYIGKLHIGVTGDIRRELIHSFRSLKPKNYMPPHLHRSMCFTKQSPYD' A
#
# COMPACT_ATOMS: atom_id res chain seq x y z
N CYS A 1 -6.43 -19.04 5.18
CA CYS A 1 -5.29 -18.46 5.94
C CYS A 1 -4.03 -18.65 5.12
N SER A 2 -3.09 -17.71 5.23
CA SER A 2 -1.95 -17.47 4.33
C SER A 2 -2.30 -16.59 3.15
N GLY A 3 -2.44 -15.29 3.45
CA GLY A 3 -2.05 -14.27 2.48
C GLY A 3 -0.57 -14.51 2.15
N ASP A 4 -0.25 -14.50 0.87
CA ASP A 4 1.12 -14.64 0.39
C ASP A 4 2.01 -13.61 1.10
N LEU A 5 3.24 -13.97 1.44
CA LEU A 5 4.19 -13.09 2.14
C LEU A 5 4.32 -11.74 1.40
N HIS A 6 4.21 -11.76 0.07
CA HIS A 6 4.19 -10.56 -0.77
C HIS A 6 2.97 -9.65 -0.55
N GLU A 7 1.82 -10.18 -0.16
CA GLU A 7 0.65 -9.38 0.19
C GLU A 7 0.87 -8.63 1.51
N GLU A 8 1.43 -9.30 2.52
CA GLU A 8 1.80 -8.66 3.78
C GLU A 8 2.85 -7.55 3.58
N PHE A 9 3.87 -7.80 2.75
CA PHE A 9 4.84 -6.77 2.38
C PHE A 9 4.20 -5.58 1.66
N ARG A 10 3.25 -5.81 0.73
CA ARG A 10 2.53 -4.73 0.06
C ARG A 10 1.70 -3.90 1.02
N ASP A 11 1.07 -4.54 2.01
CA ASP A 11 0.29 -3.86 3.02
C ASP A 11 1.16 -2.98 3.93
N LEU A 12 2.37 -3.44 4.28
CA LEU A 12 3.34 -2.64 5.03
C LEU A 12 3.78 -1.39 4.25
N GLU A 13 4.05 -1.52 2.96
CA GLU A 13 4.43 -0.38 2.11
C GLU A 13 3.30 0.65 1.95
N ILE A 14 2.05 0.20 1.87
CA ILE A 14 0.89 1.10 1.87
C ILE A 14 0.83 1.87 3.18
N LEU A 15 1.05 1.19 4.32
CA LEU A 15 1.08 1.84 5.63
C LEU A 15 2.23 2.84 5.78
N ASP A 16 3.40 2.55 5.21
CA ASP A 16 4.52 3.49 5.19
C ASP A 16 4.15 4.76 4.41
N ASP A 17 3.53 4.62 3.23
CA ASP A 17 3.09 5.78 2.45
C ASP A 17 2.00 6.58 3.17
N ILE A 18 1.06 5.91 3.84
CA ILE A 18 0.05 6.58 4.69
C ILE A 18 0.75 7.40 5.78
N THR A 19 1.69 6.79 6.51
CA THR A 19 2.45 7.44 7.58
C THR A 19 3.23 8.64 7.05
N ARG A 20 3.92 8.48 5.92
CA ARG A 20 4.68 9.55 5.27
C ARG A 20 3.78 10.69 4.83
N LEU A 21 2.66 10.39 4.16
CA LEU A 21 1.68 11.38 3.72
C LEU A 21 1.06 12.13 4.91
N HIS A 22 0.78 11.43 6.00
CA HIS A 22 0.29 12.03 7.23
C HIS A 22 1.31 13.00 7.83
N TYR A 23 2.56 12.56 7.95
CA TYR A 23 3.67 13.37 8.47
C TYR A 23 3.88 14.67 7.68
N ILE A 24 3.82 14.61 6.34
CA ILE A 24 3.96 15.79 5.49
C ILE A 24 2.66 16.60 5.31
N GLY A 25 1.58 16.24 6.01
CA GLY A 25 0.28 16.92 5.94
C GLY A 25 -0.45 16.79 4.60
N LYS A 26 -0.13 15.76 3.81
CA LYS A 26 -0.74 15.48 2.48
C LYS A 26 -1.62 14.23 2.46
N LEU A 27 -1.88 13.61 3.61
CA LEU A 27 -2.83 12.52 3.68
C LEU A 27 -4.25 13.03 3.43
N HIS A 28 -5.00 12.34 2.59
CA HIS A 28 -6.38 12.70 2.30
C HIS A 28 -7.24 12.51 3.55
N ILE A 29 -8.10 13.47 3.89
CA ILE A 29 -8.93 13.46 5.11
C ILE A 29 -9.88 12.24 5.20
N GLY A 30 -10.23 11.64 4.06
CA GLY A 30 -11.04 10.43 3.99
C GLY A 30 -10.29 9.12 4.33
N VAL A 31 -8.98 9.18 4.62
CA VAL A 31 -8.22 8.01 5.08
C VAL A 31 -8.41 7.89 6.58
N THR A 32 -9.23 6.92 6.99
CA THR A 32 -9.60 6.68 8.39
C THR A 32 -9.54 5.17 8.69
N GLY A 33 -9.43 4.83 9.98
CA GLY A 33 -9.45 3.45 10.46
C GLY A 33 -8.69 3.30 11.77
N ASP A 34 -9.18 2.41 12.63
CA ASP A 34 -8.56 2.13 13.94
C ASP A 34 -7.55 0.99 13.85
N ILE A 35 -7.69 0.15 12.82
CA ILE A 35 -6.81 -0.99 12.55
C ILE A 35 -6.19 -0.89 11.16
N ARG A 36 -5.05 -1.58 10.98
CA ARG A 36 -4.31 -1.66 9.70
C ARG A 36 -5.21 -1.89 8.50
N ARG A 37 -6.09 -2.88 8.58
CA ARG A 37 -6.96 -3.28 7.46
C ARG A 37 -7.89 -2.14 7.03
N GLU A 38 -8.44 -1.39 7.97
CA GLU A 38 -9.33 -0.28 7.69
C GLU A 38 -8.60 0.89 7.05
N LEU A 39 -7.43 1.25 7.56
CA LEU A 39 -6.58 2.30 7.00
C LEU A 39 -6.14 1.97 5.56
N ILE A 40 -5.69 0.74 5.32
CA ILE A 40 -5.31 0.29 3.98
C ILE A 40 -6.52 0.33 3.03
N HIS A 41 -7.69 -0.10 3.49
CA HIS A 41 -8.91 -0.12 2.68
C HIS A 41 -9.40 1.29 2.35
N SER A 42 -9.47 2.20 3.33
CA SER A 42 -9.87 3.60 3.12
C SER A 42 -8.87 4.36 2.25
N PHE A 43 -7.58 4.06 2.38
CA PHE A 43 -6.55 4.60 1.49
C PHE A 43 -6.71 4.09 0.05
N ARG A 44 -6.88 2.77 -0.13
CA ARG A 44 -7.02 2.16 -1.46
C ARG A 44 -8.29 2.60 -2.18
N SER A 45 -9.40 2.85 -1.48
CA SER A 45 -10.65 3.32 -2.09
C SER A 45 -10.53 4.71 -2.73
N LEU A 46 -9.59 5.54 -2.24
CA LEU A 46 -9.31 6.89 -2.74
C LEU A 46 -8.23 6.91 -3.83
N LYS A 47 -7.61 5.76 -4.11
CA LYS A 47 -6.49 5.62 -5.05
C LYS A 47 -6.92 4.79 -6.27
N PRO A 48 -6.23 4.93 -7.41
CA PRO A 48 -6.45 4.04 -8.55
C PRO A 48 -6.16 2.59 -8.16
N LYS A 49 -6.87 1.63 -8.79
CA LYS A 49 -6.79 0.19 -8.48
C LYS A 49 -5.37 -0.39 -8.50
N ASN A 50 -4.46 0.19 -9.29
CA ASN A 50 -3.07 -0.23 -9.43
C ASN A 50 -2.10 0.78 -8.78
N TYR A 51 -2.54 1.50 -7.76
CA TYR A 51 -1.67 2.42 -7.04
C TYR A 51 -0.48 1.67 -6.44
N MET A 52 0.73 2.11 -6.81
CA MET A 52 1.96 1.74 -6.12
C MET A 52 2.59 3.00 -5.54
N PRO A 53 3.04 2.97 -4.27
CA PRO A 53 3.78 4.08 -3.69
C PRO A 53 5.00 4.41 -4.57
N PRO A 54 5.27 5.69 -4.85
CA PRO A 54 6.38 6.08 -5.73
C PRO A 54 7.76 5.83 -5.12
N HIS A 55 7.84 5.61 -3.81
CA HIS A 55 9.08 5.33 -3.08
C HIS A 55 9.30 3.83 -2.83
N LEU A 56 8.41 2.97 -3.35
CA LEU A 56 8.50 1.53 -3.19
C LEU A 56 9.82 1.01 -3.79
N HIS A 57 10.48 0.10 -3.08
CA HIS A 57 11.71 -0.52 -3.60
C HIS A 57 11.43 -1.28 -4.89
N ARG A 58 12.26 -1.08 -5.93
CA ARG A 58 12.02 -1.60 -7.29
C ARG A 58 11.79 -3.12 -7.34
N SER A 59 12.42 -3.88 -6.44
CA SER A 59 12.23 -5.35 -6.34
C SER A 59 10.81 -5.77 -5.95
N MET A 60 10.02 -4.85 -5.41
CA MET A 60 8.63 -5.06 -4.99
C MET A 60 7.63 -4.48 -6.00
N CYS A 61 8.11 -3.72 -6.99
CA CYS A 61 7.28 -3.30 -8.12
C CYS A 61 6.94 -4.56 -8.92
N PHE A 62 5.68 -4.97 -8.89
CA PHE A 62 5.19 -6.03 -9.76
C PHE A 62 5.24 -5.55 -11.22
N THR A 63 6.41 -5.65 -11.85
CA THR A 63 6.46 -5.82 -13.30
C THR A 63 5.77 -7.14 -13.62
N LYS A 64 5.04 -7.22 -14.74
CA LYS A 64 4.40 -8.46 -15.22
C LYS A 64 5.40 -9.56 -15.63
N GLN A 65 6.45 -9.78 -14.86
CA GLN A 65 7.29 -10.95 -14.95
C GLN A 65 6.99 -11.79 -13.73
N SER A 66 6.20 -12.82 -13.98
CA SER A 66 6.22 -13.98 -13.11
C SER A 66 7.67 -14.48 -13.09
N PRO A 67 8.28 -14.75 -11.92
CA PRO A 67 9.57 -15.44 -11.87
C PRO A 67 9.48 -16.93 -12.26
N TYR A 68 8.36 -17.34 -12.88
CA TYR A 68 8.09 -18.68 -13.41
C TYR A 68 7.82 -18.68 -14.93
N ASP A 69 8.17 -17.61 -15.65
CA ASP A 69 8.31 -17.67 -17.11
C ASP A 69 9.73 -18.14 -17.50
#